data_AF-A0A6G3TPV8-F1
#
_entry.id   AF-A0A6G3TPV8-F1
#
_cell.length_a   1.000
_cell.length_b   1.000
_cell.length_c   1.000
_cell.angle_alpha   90.00
_cell.angle_beta   90.00
_cell.angle_gamma   90.00
#
_symmetry.space_group_name_H-M   'P 1'
#
loop_
_entity.id
_entity.type
_entity.pdbx_description
1 polymer ?
#
loop_
_entity_poly.entity_id
_entity_poly.type
_entity_poly.pdbx_seq_one_letter_code
_entity_poly.pdbx_strand_id
1 'polypeptide(L)'
;AVRRIVDVVRECGARDRVYYTAGAATMLAVRAADPAAEIAMTWTTAAPPRAGLLAAVRPRWLNYRFGLVDRALAERVHRDGFLLSVWTPDTRRTMRRLRALGVDSITTNRIDVLCALRDGNGAVAVP
;
A
#
# COMPACT_ATOMS: atom_id res chain seq x y z
N ALA A 1 4.65 -2.49 -22.52
CA ALA A 1 4.09 -3.39 -21.48
C ALA A 1 2.93 -2.75 -20.71
N VAL A 2 3.15 -1.64 -19.99
CA VAL A 2 2.12 -1.02 -19.12
C VAL A 2 0.79 -0.74 -19.82
N ARG A 3 0.81 -0.11 -20.99
CA ARG A 3 -0.43 0.17 -21.75
C ARG A 3 -1.27 -1.08 -21.98
N ARG A 4 -0.64 -2.17 -22.43
CA ARG A 4 -1.31 -3.47 -22.63
C ARG A 4 -1.94 -4.01 -21.33
N ILE A 5 -1.26 -3.88 -20.19
CA ILE A 5 -1.80 -4.33 -18.90
C ILE A 5 -3.04 -3.51 -18.52
N VAL A 6 -2.95 -2.18 -18.65
CA VAL A 6 -4.07 -1.26 -18.38
C VAL A 6 -5.26 -1.52 -19.32
N ASP A 7 -4.97 -1.79 -20.59
CA ASP A 7 -6.00 -2.10 -21.59
C ASP A 7 -6.72 -3.41 -21.25
N VAL A 8 -5.99 -4.46 -20.85
CA VAL A 8 -6.61 -5.72 -20.37
C VAL A 8 -7.50 -5.48 -19.15
N VAL A 9 -7.05 -4.71 -18.16
CA VAL A 9 -7.89 -4.37 -17.00
C VAL A 9 -9.17 -3.63 -17.42
N ARG A 10 -9.05 -2.72 -18.40
CA ARG A 10 -10.19 -1.99 -18.96
C ARG A 10 -11.16 -2.91 -19.67
N GLU A 11 -10.66 -3.79 -20.53
CA GLU A 11 -11.44 -4.78 -21.31
C GLU A 11 -12.16 -5.76 -20.38
N CYS A 12 -11.54 -6.15 -19.27
CA CYS A 12 -12.16 -6.97 -18.24
C CYS A 12 -13.19 -6.23 -17.36
N GLY A 13 -13.39 -4.92 -17.54
CA GLY A 13 -14.28 -4.11 -16.70
C GLY A 13 -13.84 -4.05 -15.23
N ALA A 14 -12.55 -4.23 -14.94
CA ALA A 14 -12.03 -4.44 -13.60
C ALA A 14 -11.40 -3.19 -12.97
N ARG A 15 -11.53 -2.02 -13.61
CA ARG A 15 -10.84 -0.77 -13.19
C ARG A 15 -11.10 -0.40 -11.74
N ASP A 16 -12.33 -0.57 -11.26
CA ASP A 16 -12.72 -0.21 -9.88
C ASP A 16 -12.39 -1.29 -8.84
N ARG A 17 -11.75 -2.39 -9.27
CA ARG A 17 -11.38 -3.54 -8.43
C ARG A 17 -9.89 -3.78 -8.36
N VAL A 18 -9.08 -2.93 -8.98
CA VAL A 18 -7.62 -3.07 -9.00
C VAL A 18 -6.94 -1.77 -8.62
N TYR A 19 -5.77 -1.91 -8.02
CA TYR A 19 -4.77 -0.85 -7.96
C TYR A 19 -3.43 -1.43 -8.42
N TYR A 20 -2.56 -0.55 -8.94
CA TYR A 20 -1.26 -0.96 -9.47
C TYR A 20 -0.17 -0.70 -8.45
N THR A 21 0.77 -1.65 -8.30
CA THR A 21 1.92 -1.51 -7.40
C THR A 21 3.23 -1.79 -8.10
N ALA A 22 4.17 -0.85 -8.04
CA ALA A 22 5.55 -0.99 -8.49
C ALA A 22 6.39 0.21 -8.04
N GLY A 23 7.66 0.26 -8.46
CA GLY A 23 8.51 1.44 -8.27
C GLY A 23 8.05 2.66 -9.07
N ALA A 24 8.58 3.82 -8.70
CA ALA A 24 8.20 5.13 -9.21
C ALA A 24 8.13 5.25 -10.75
N ALA A 25 9.16 4.76 -11.46
CA ALA A 25 9.21 4.84 -12.92
C ALA A 25 8.05 4.11 -13.60
N THR A 26 7.70 2.91 -13.12
CA THR A 26 6.57 2.15 -13.63
C THR A 26 5.25 2.82 -13.27
N MET A 27 5.14 3.41 -12.07
CA MET A 27 3.92 4.10 -11.65
C MET A 27 3.67 5.39 -12.43
N LEU A 28 4.72 6.11 -12.86
CA LEU A 28 4.59 7.20 -13.82
C LEU A 28 4.03 6.70 -15.16
N ALA A 29 4.52 5.56 -15.65
CA ALA A 29 4.01 4.96 -16.89
C ALA A 29 2.56 4.49 -16.75
N VAL A 30 2.15 3.96 -15.59
CA VAL A 30 0.75 3.62 -15.30
C VAL A 30 -0.10 4.88 -15.30
N ARG A 31 0.32 5.93 -14.58
CA ARG A 31 -0.42 7.20 -14.53
C ARG A 31 -0.59 7.84 -15.91
N ALA A 32 0.40 7.71 -16.79
CA ALA A 32 0.30 8.19 -18.17
C ALA A 32 -0.65 7.34 -19.04
N ALA A 33 -0.73 6.04 -18.78
CA ALA A 33 -1.62 5.13 -19.51
C ALA A 33 -3.08 5.17 -19.01
N ASP A 34 -3.27 5.44 -17.71
CA ASP A 34 -4.56 5.61 -17.07
C ASP A 34 -4.50 6.76 -16.04
N PRO A 35 -4.99 7.95 -16.41
CA PRO A 35 -5.02 9.11 -15.53
C PRO A 35 -5.83 8.90 -14.25
N ALA A 36 -6.73 7.92 -14.18
CA ALA A 36 -7.59 7.63 -13.04
C ALA A 36 -7.12 6.43 -12.20
N ALA A 37 -6.10 5.69 -12.63
CA ALA A 37 -5.63 4.50 -11.94
C ALA A 37 -5.33 4.75 -10.45
N GLU A 38 -5.80 3.84 -9.59
CA GLU A 38 -5.37 3.79 -8.20
C GLU A 38 -3.96 3.17 -8.13
N ILE A 39 -3.05 3.84 -7.43
CA ILE A 39 -1.62 3.50 -7.41
C ILE A 39 -1.12 3.34 -5.97
N ALA A 40 -0.40 2.24 -5.76
CA ALA A 40 0.47 2.02 -4.61
C ALA A 40 1.93 2.13 -5.04
N MET A 41 2.63 3.20 -4.66
CA MET A 41 4.02 3.39 -5.06
C MET A 41 4.96 2.67 -4.09
N THR A 42 5.71 1.69 -4.59
CA THR A 42 6.71 0.96 -3.79
C THR A 42 7.87 1.89 -3.42
N TRP A 43 8.21 1.89 -2.13
CA TRP A 43 9.31 2.67 -1.58
C TRP A 43 10.17 1.84 -0.63
N THR A 44 11.50 1.92 -0.78
CA THR A 44 12.45 0.99 -0.13
C THR A 44 13.53 1.70 0.67
N THR A 45 13.33 2.98 0.98
CA THR A 45 14.24 3.80 1.79
C THR A 45 13.46 4.63 2.81
N ALA A 46 14.09 4.97 3.93
CA ALA A 46 13.48 5.79 4.98
C ALA A 46 13.31 7.26 4.55
N ALA A 47 14.16 7.75 3.63
CA ALA A 47 14.05 9.09 3.09
C ALA A 47 12.70 9.25 2.37
N PRO A 48 11.91 10.31 2.64
CA PRO A 48 10.61 10.48 2.02
C PRO A 48 10.73 10.67 0.49
N PRO A 49 9.76 10.20 -0.30
CA PRO A 49 9.69 10.55 -1.71
C PRO A 49 9.64 12.07 -1.89
N ARG A 50 10.33 12.58 -2.92
CA ARG A 50 10.30 14.02 -3.23
C ARG A 50 8.89 14.46 -3.61
N ALA A 51 8.47 15.65 -3.19
CA ALA A 51 7.13 16.19 -3.46
C ALA A 51 6.77 16.20 -4.95
N GLY A 52 7.71 16.59 -5.84
CA GLY A 52 7.47 16.58 -7.29
C GLY A 52 7.18 15.18 -7.85
N LEU A 53 7.78 14.12 -7.28
CA LEU A 53 7.48 12.75 -7.68
C LEU A 53 6.07 12.34 -7.22
N LEU A 54 5.70 12.68 -5.98
CA LEU A 54 4.37 12.42 -5.45
C LEU A 54 3.29 13.15 -6.27
N ALA A 55 3.54 14.40 -6.64
CA ALA A 55 2.64 15.18 -7.49
C ALA A 55 2.48 14.59 -8.90
N ALA A 56 3.54 14.03 -9.48
CA ALA A 56 3.48 13.41 -10.80
C ALA A 56 2.78 12.04 -10.79
N VAL A 57 3.08 11.18 -9.80
CA VAL A 57 2.49 9.83 -9.69
C VAL A 57 1.06 9.89 -9.18
N ARG A 58 0.77 10.80 -8.24
CA ARG A 58 -0.50 10.88 -7.49
C ARG A 58 -0.88 9.51 -6.89
N PRO A 59 -0.02 8.92 -6.03
CA PRO A 59 -0.34 7.63 -5.42
C PRO A 59 -1.45 7.80 -4.38
N ARG A 60 -2.28 6.76 -4.24
CA ARG A 60 -3.18 6.64 -3.08
C ARG A 60 -2.45 6.01 -1.89
N TRP A 61 -1.52 5.10 -2.19
CA TRP A 61 -0.76 4.35 -1.17
C TRP A 61 0.74 4.52 -1.33
N LEU A 62 1.45 4.58 -0.21
CA LEU A 62 2.90 4.35 -0.17
C LEU A 62 3.18 2.95 0.38
N ASN A 63 3.83 2.12 -0.44
CA ASN A 63 4.03 0.71 -0.19
C ASN A 63 5.48 0.43 0.26
N TYR A 64 5.69 0.34 1.57
CA TYR A 64 7.01 0.25 2.18
C TYR A 64 7.47 -1.18 2.46
N ARG A 65 8.79 -1.43 2.39
CA ARG A 65 9.38 -2.60 3.05
C ARG A 65 9.08 -2.50 4.55
N PHE A 66 8.46 -3.52 5.14
CA PHE A 66 7.93 -3.46 6.51
C PHE A 66 8.97 -3.08 7.58
N GLY A 67 10.24 -3.44 7.38
CA GLY A 67 11.33 -3.15 8.31
C GLY A 67 11.68 -1.66 8.43
N LEU A 68 11.25 -0.83 7.48
CA LEU A 68 11.47 0.62 7.49
C LEU A 68 10.40 1.38 8.28
N VAL A 69 9.30 0.71 8.65
CA VAL A 69 8.14 1.37 9.23
C VAL A 69 8.30 1.49 10.75
N ASP A 70 8.27 2.73 11.20
CA ASP A 70 8.12 3.15 12.59
C ASP A 70 6.91 4.09 12.72
N ARG A 71 6.67 4.57 13.95
CA ARG A 71 5.53 5.44 14.24
C ARG A 71 5.63 6.80 13.55
N ALA A 72 6.82 7.40 13.53
CA ALA A 72 7.04 8.71 12.91
C ALA A 72 6.82 8.67 11.40
N LEU A 73 7.21 7.59 10.73
CA LEU A 73 6.92 7.36 9.33
C LEU A 73 5.42 7.21 9.10
N ALA A 74 4.72 6.38 9.89
CA ALA A 74 3.29 6.17 9.74
C ALA A 74 2.49 7.47 9.91
N GLU A 75 2.76 8.23 10.98
CA GLU A 75 2.12 9.51 11.25
C GLU A 75 2.38 10.53 10.13
N ARG A 76 3.60 10.57 9.58
CA ARG A 76 3.90 11.45 8.43
C ARG A 76 3.10 11.05 7.20
N VAL A 77 3.08 9.76 6.84
CA VAL A 77 2.36 9.27 5.65
C VAL A 77 0.87 9.62 5.74
N HIS A 78 0.27 9.43 6.92
CA HIS A 78 -1.12 9.78 7.16
C HIS A 78 -1.38 11.28 7.16
N ARG A 79 -0.52 12.07 7.80
CA ARG A 79 -0.61 13.55 7.79
C ARG A 79 -0.52 14.11 6.37
N ASP A 80 0.28 13.48 5.51
CA ASP A 80 0.43 13.87 4.11
C ASP A 80 -0.73 13.35 3.22
N GLY A 81 -1.73 12.67 3.80
CA GLY A 81 -2.97 12.25 3.14
C GLY A 81 -2.87 10.92 2.37
N PHE A 82 -1.79 10.17 2.54
CA PHE A 82 -1.59 8.87 1.90
C PHE A 82 -1.99 7.72 2.82
N LEU A 83 -2.35 6.58 2.22
CA LEU A 83 -2.48 5.31 2.93
C LEU A 83 -1.12 4.59 2.98
N LEU A 84 -0.85 3.89 4.06
CA LEU A 84 0.38 3.14 4.28
C LEU A 84 0.16 1.64 4.07
N SER A 85 0.79 1.08 3.04
CA SER A 85 0.85 -0.38 2.84
C SER A 85 2.27 -0.91 3.07
N VAL A 86 2.38 -2.19 3.47
CA VAL A 86 3.68 -2.82 3.74
C VAL A 86 3.79 -4.24 3.18
N TRP A 87 5.02 -4.65 2.87
CA TRP A 87 5.37 -5.98 2.38
C TRP A 87 6.73 -6.45 2.95
N THR A 88 7.05 -7.73 3.12
CA THR A 88 6.16 -8.90 3.28
C THR A 88 6.42 -9.49 4.67
N PRO A 89 5.80 -8.95 5.75
CA PRO A 89 6.01 -9.47 7.09
C PRO A 89 5.31 -10.84 7.23
N ASP A 90 6.04 -11.86 7.67
CA ASP A 90 5.52 -13.23 7.75
C ASP A 90 5.47 -13.80 9.18
N THR A 91 5.66 -12.96 10.21
CA THR A 91 5.54 -13.38 11.61
C THR A 91 4.39 -12.67 12.32
N ARG A 92 3.70 -13.41 13.21
CA ARG A 92 2.61 -12.88 14.06
C ARG A 92 3.06 -11.66 14.87
N ARG A 93 4.29 -11.69 15.41
CA ARG A 93 4.87 -10.57 16.19
C ARG A 93 5.02 -9.32 15.32
N THR A 94 5.59 -9.45 14.13
CA THR A 94 5.79 -8.32 13.22
C THR A 94 4.48 -7.74 12.73
N MET A 95 3.51 -8.57 12.32
CA MET A 95 2.18 -8.11 11.90
C MET A 95 1.45 -7.37 13.02
N ARG A 96 1.50 -7.88 14.26
CA ARG A 96 0.90 -7.20 15.42
C ARG A 96 1.53 -5.83 15.67
N ARG A 97 2.87 -5.73 15.59
CA ARG A 97 3.59 -4.46 15.69
C ARG A 97 3.14 -3.48 14.60
N LEU A 98 3.10 -3.91 13.33
CA LEU A 98 2.72 -3.06 12.20
C LEU A 98 1.28 -2.54 12.31
N ARG A 99 0.34 -3.38 12.77
CA ARG A 99 -1.02 -2.94 13.09
C ARG A 99 -1.05 -1.87 14.18
N ALA A 100 -0.28 -2.07 15.25
CA ALA A 100 -0.17 -1.08 16.33
C ALA A 100 0.51 0.24 15.87
N LEU A 101 1.31 0.20 14.80
CA LEU A 101 1.88 1.40 14.17
C LEU A 101 0.89 2.13 13.25
N GLY A 102 -0.28 1.54 12.96
CA GLY A 102 -1.31 2.16 12.12
C GLY A 102 -1.15 1.88 10.62
N VAL A 103 -0.46 0.81 10.23
CA VAL A 103 -0.44 0.40 8.81
C VAL A 103 -1.85 0.06 8.32
N ASP A 104 -2.23 0.57 7.15
CA ASP A 104 -3.56 0.41 6.55
C ASP A 104 -3.70 -0.91 5.78
N SER A 105 -2.61 -1.44 5.22
CA SER A 105 -2.60 -2.70 4.47
C SER A 105 -1.31 -3.50 4.63
N ILE A 106 -1.44 -4.82 4.77
CA ILE A 106 -0.31 -5.76 4.91
C ILE A 106 -0.38 -6.81 3.80
N THR A 107 0.62 -6.84 2.92
CA THR A 107 0.86 -7.93 1.98
C THR A 107 1.73 -8.98 2.65
N THR A 108 1.27 -10.22 2.78
CA THR A 108 1.97 -11.30 3.49
C THR A 108 1.84 -12.65 2.78
N ASN A 109 2.82 -13.54 2.98
CA ASN A 109 2.71 -14.95 2.60
C ASN A 109 1.90 -15.78 3.61
N ARG A 110 1.53 -15.21 4.77
CA ARG A 110 0.88 -15.87 5.90
C ARG A 110 -0.48 -15.25 6.21
N ILE A 111 -1.38 -15.29 5.22
CA ILE A 111 -2.70 -14.67 5.31
C ILE A 111 -3.55 -15.23 6.46
N ASP A 112 -3.39 -16.53 6.76
CA ASP A 112 -3.99 -17.22 7.91
C ASP A 112 -3.65 -16.52 9.25
N VAL A 113 -2.38 -16.17 9.42
CA VAL A 113 -1.89 -15.52 10.65
C VAL A 113 -2.45 -14.09 10.76
N LEU A 114 -2.50 -13.36 9.64
CA LEU A 114 -3.04 -12.01 9.62
C LEU A 114 -4.55 -11.99 9.92
N CYS A 115 -5.33 -12.89 9.33
CA CYS A 115 -6.75 -13.06 9.61
C CYS A 115 -7.01 -13.36 11.09
N ALA A 116 -6.28 -14.33 11.68
CA ALA A 116 -6.42 -14.64 13.09
C ALA A 116 -6.09 -13.45 14.02
N LEU A 117 -5.16 -12.56 13.62
CA LEU A 117 -4.87 -11.33 14.36
C LEU A 117 -5.97 -10.27 14.23
N ARG A 118 -6.65 -10.22 13.08
CA ARG A 118 -7.77 -9.30 12.84
C ARG A 118 -8.97 -9.71 13.69
N ASP A 119 -9.32 -10.99 13.67
CA ASP A 119 -10.54 -11.51 14.28
C ASP A 119 -10.40 -11.60 15.82
N GLY A 120 -9.20 -11.90 16.33
CA GLY A 120 -8.90 -11.94 17.77
C GLY A 120 -8.94 -10.58 18.50
N ASN A 121 -9.23 -9.47 17.79
CA ASN A 121 -9.42 -8.14 18.37
C ASN A 121 -10.86 -7.63 18.20
N GLY A 122 -11.77 -8.46 17.64
CA GLY A 122 -13.18 -8.13 17.36
C GLY A 122 -14.15 -8.42 18.51
N ALA A 123 -13.66 -8.94 19.65
CA ALA A 123 -14.45 -9.06 20.87
C ALA A 123 -14.49 -7.71 21.63
N VAL A 124 -15.14 -6.72 21.03
CA VAL A 124 -15.77 -5.65 21.80
C VAL A 124 -17.25 -5.98 21.81
N ALA A 125 -17.73 -6.47 22.95
CA ALA A 125 -19.15 -6.64 23.21
C ALA A 125 -19.83 -5.27 23.07
N VAL A 126 -20.83 -5.19 22.18
CA VAL A 126 -21.82 -4.13 22.23
C VAL A 126 -22.87 -4.59 23.25
N PRO A 127 -23.25 -3.75 24.24
CA PRO A 127 -24.26 -4.10 25.23
C PRO A 127 -25.63 -4.39 24.61
#